data_AF-A0A7J8YJV2-F1
#
_entry.id   AF-A0A7J8YJV2-F1
#
_cell.length_a   1.000
_cell.length_b   1.000
_cell.length_c   1.000
_cell.angle_alpha   90.00
_cell.angle_beta   90.00
_cell.angle_gamma   90.00
#
_symmetry.space_group_name_H-M   'P 1'
#
loop_
_entity.id
_entity.type
_entity.pdbx_description
1 polymer ?
#
loop_
_entity_poly.entity_id
_entity_poly.type
_entity_poly.pdbx_seq_one_letter_code
_entity_poly.pdbx_strand_id
1 'polypeptide(L)'
;MFPRTSNVKCLSDAGLFLDAVDVSGGRTLRSLYNGVVGLQGVQHNLPRICTIRCDPTSCFFPQNLISNIRTPLFILNAAYDSWQIQSSIAPPSADPHGYWHECRLNHAKCSASQMRFLQGFRIEMLNAIKGFSQSRENGLFINSCFAHCQTERQDTWFAANSPEIRNKAIATAVGDWYFDRAGVKIIDCPYPCDKSCHNLVQGLRLKVRDSRFRVRGYKFGFKDSWLRVS
;
A
#
# COMPACT_ATOMS: atom_id res chain seq x y z
N MET A 1 -24.84 15.97 -6.10
CA MET A 1 -23.82 16.55 -5.20
C MET A 1 -24.29 16.30 -3.77
N PHE A 2 -23.43 15.82 -2.85
CA PHE A 2 -23.84 15.43 -1.50
C PHE A 2 -24.24 16.63 -0.61
N PRO A 3 -25.13 16.46 0.38
CA PRO A 3 -25.46 17.50 1.37
C PRO A 3 -24.22 18.00 2.13
N ARG A 4 -24.21 19.28 2.52
CA ARG A 4 -23.12 19.87 3.33
C ARG A 4 -22.95 19.21 4.71
N THR A 5 -23.98 18.51 5.18
CA THR A 5 -23.99 17.76 6.45
C THR A 5 -23.43 16.35 6.31
N SER A 6 -23.01 15.94 5.11
CA SER A 6 -22.46 14.59 4.89
C SER A 6 -21.11 14.47 5.59
N ASN A 7 -21.00 13.47 6.46
CA ASN A 7 -19.70 13.08 7.03
C ASN A 7 -18.93 12.26 5.99
N VAL A 8 -17.70 12.64 5.71
CA VAL A 8 -16.83 11.97 4.73
C VAL A 8 -15.61 11.41 5.46
N LYS A 9 -15.36 10.13 5.26
CA LYS A 9 -14.17 9.41 5.74
C LYS A 9 -13.50 8.73 4.56
N CYS A 10 -12.17 8.62 4.59
CA CYS A 10 -11.38 8.01 3.52
C CYS A 10 -10.73 6.71 3.98
N LEU A 11 -10.69 5.70 3.11
CA LEU A 11 -9.88 4.49 3.30
C LEU A 11 -8.80 4.47 2.22
N SER A 12 -7.54 4.35 2.63
CA SER A 12 -6.43 4.09 1.73
C SER A 12 -5.92 2.68 1.99
N ASP A 13 -6.08 1.80 1.01
CA ASP A 13 -5.53 0.45 0.98
C ASP A 13 -4.29 0.44 0.07
N ALA A 14 -3.16 -0.01 0.60
CA ALA A 14 -1.89 -0.12 -0.12
C ALA A 14 -1.39 1.18 -0.79
N GLY A 15 -1.82 2.34 -0.27
CA GLY A 15 -1.46 3.66 -0.80
C GLY A 15 -0.28 4.34 -0.10
N LEU A 16 0.29 3.73 0.95
CA LEU A 16 1.39 4.32 1.74
C LEU A 16 2.75 3.96 1.14
N PHE A 17 3.05 4.53 -0.03
CA PHE A 17 4.37 4.37 -0.65
C PHE A 17 5.40 5.34 -0.07
N LEU A 18 6.58 4.83 0.26
CA LEU A 18 7.69 5.68 0.70
C LEU A 18 8.65 6.06 -0.43
N ASP A 19 9.14 7.30 -0.40
CA ASP A 19 10.42 7.68 -1.02
C ASP A 19 11.57 7.02 -0.24
N ALA A 20 11.77 5.72 -0.46
CA ALA A 20 12.77 4.88 0.19
C ALA A 20 13.97 4.63 -0.73
N VAL A 21 15.10 4.30 -0.12
CA VAL A 21 16.32 3.88 -0.84
C VAL A 21 16.14 2.44 -1.34
N ASP A 22 16.50 2.20 -2.60
CA ASP A 22 16.48 0.88 -3.21
C ASP A 22 17.78 0.10 -2.92
N VAL A 23 17.81 -1.17 -3.31
CA VAL A 23 18.93 -2.09 -2.99
C VAL A 23 20.25 -1.71 -3.67
N SER A 24 20.22 -0.78 -4.63
CA SER A 24 21.43 -0.20 -5.27
C SER A 24 21.91 1.09 -4.61
N GLY A 25 21.17 1.60 -3.61
CA GLY A 25 21.42 2.91 -2.99
C GLY A 25 20.72 4.08 -3.70
N GLY A 26 19.95 3.80 -4.76
CA GLY A 26 19.16 4.78 -5.50
C GLY A 26 17.80 5.07 -4.88
N ARG A 27 16.97 5.87 -5.57
CA ARG A 27 15.58 6.16 -5.20
C ARG A 27 14.65 5.90 -6.38
N THR A 28 14.52 4.63 -6.77
CA THR A 28 13.77 4.24 -7.98
C THR A 28 12.35 4.83 -8.04
N LEU A 29 11.56 4.78 -6.95
CA LEU A 29 10.18 5.30 -6.98
C LEU A 29 10.14 6.83 -7.15
N ARG A 30 11.11 7.55 -6.59
CA ARG A 30 11.24 9.00 -6.77
C ARG A 30 11.50 9.35 -8.21
N SER A 31 12.40 8.62 -8.87
CA SER A 31 12.66 8.80 -10.30
C SER A 31 11.40 8.56 -11.14
N LEU A 32 10.62 7.53 -10.81
CA LEU A 32 9.33 7.25 -11.46
C LEU A 32 8.34 8.41 -11.27
N TYR A 33 8.09 8.84 -10.03
CA TYR A 33 7.17 9.95 -9.75
C TYR A 33 7.66 11.28 -10.33
N ASN A 34 8.96 11.52 -10.40
CA ASN A 34 9.50 12.69 -11.08
C ASN A 34 9.12 12.71 -12.57
N GLY A 35 9.20 11.54 -13.23
CA GLY A 35 8.72 11.38 -14.60
C GLY A 35 7.23 11.64 -14.73
N VAL A 36 6.40 11.14 -13.80
CA VAL A 36 4.95 11.38 -13.78
C VAL A 36 4.64 12.86 -13.63
N VAL A 37 5.27 13.54 -12.66
CA VAL A 37 5.09 14.97 -12.41
C VAL A 37 5.41 15.79 -13.64
N GLY A 38 6.58 15.55 -14.25
CA GLY A 38 7.03 16.29 -15.41
C GLY A 38 6.18 16.02 -16.66
N LEU A 39 5.82 14.75 -16.90
CA LEU A 39 5.06 14.37 -18.10
C LEU A 39 3.61 14.83 -18.04
N GLN A 40 2.97 14.74 -16.86
CA GLN A 40 1.54 15.03 -16.72
C GLN A 40 1.27 16.48 -16.30
N GLY A 41 2.28 17.27 -15.95
CA GLY A 41 2.11 18.67 -15.52
C GLY A 41 1.29 18.83 -14.22
N VAL A 42 1.17 17.76 -13.43
CA VAL A 42 0.29 17.64 -12.25
C VAL A 42 0.74 18.48 -11.06
N GLN A 43 1.89 19.14 -11.14
CA GLN A 43 2.41 20.05 -10.11
C GLN A 43 1.40 21.10 -9.64
N HIS A 44 0.53 21.57 -10.52
CA HIS A 44 -0.51 22.57 -10.22
C HIS A 44 -1.72 22.00 -9.47
N ASN A 45 -1.89 20.68 -9.47
CA ASN A 45 -2.96 19.96 -8.78
C ASN A 45 -2.54 19.46 -7.40
N LEU A 46 -1.25 19.56 -7.06
CA LEU A 46 -0.73 19.10 -5.77
C LEU A 46 -1.09 20.05 -4.63
N PRO A 47 -1.22 19.54 -3.38
CA PRO A 47 -1.54 20.38 -2.23
C PRO A 47 -0.48 21.47 -2.03
N ARG A 48 -0.93 22.73 -2.06
CA ARG A 48 -0.06 23.91 -1.87
C ARG A 48 0.72 23.88 -0.56
N ILE A 49 0.15 23.29 0.49
CA ILE A 49 0.82 23.12 1.78
C ILE A 49 2.10 22.28 1.69
N CYS A 50 2.17 21.34 0.75
CA CYS A 50 3.35 20.53 0.50
C CYS A 50 4.31 21.24 -0.47
N THR A 51 3.81 21.74 -1.60
CA THR A 51 4.68 22.33 -2.65
C THR A 51 5.37 23.64 -2.27
N ILE A 52 4.93 24.31 -1.19
CA ILE A 52 5.66 25.45 -0.60
C ILE A 52 6.96 25.00 0.09
N ARG A 53 7.00 23.77 0.62
CA ARG A 53 8.09 23.27 1.47
C ARG A 53 8.96 22.23 0.77
N CYS A 54 8.41 21.54 -0.21
CA CYS A 54 9.03 20.41 -0.89
C CYS A 54 8.92 20.57 -2.41
N ASP A 55 9.79 19.90 -3.14
CA ASP A 55 9.64 19.78 -4.59
C ASP A 55 8.35 19.01 -4.95
N PRO A 56 7.73 19.26 -6.13
CA PRO A 56 6.48 18.60 -6.51
C PRO A 56 6.52 17.07 -6.48
N THR A 57 7.67 16.46 -6.82
CA THR A 57 7.83 14.99 -6.78
C THR A 57 7.75 14.47 -5.36
N SER A 58 8.35 15.16 -4.39
CA SER A 58 8.23 14.81 -2.98
C SER A 58 6.76 14.83 -2.49
N CYS A 59 5.90 15.65 -3.09
CA CYS A 59 4.48 15.72 -2.74
C CYS A 59 3.62 14.58 -3.31
N PHE A 60 4.19 13.68 -4.11
CA PHE A 60 3.54 12.40 -4.46
C PHE A 60 3.69 11.35 -3.34
N PHE A 61 4.58 11.59 -2.38
CA PHE A 61 4.85 10.66 -1.32
C PHE A 61 4.06 11.01 -0.05
N PRO A 62 3.16 10.12 0.41
CA PRO A 62 2.35 10.29 1.60
C PRO A 62 3.10 10.86 2.82
N GLN A 63 4.34 10.43 3.08
CA GLN A 63 5.11 10.89 4.25
C GLN A 63 5.23 12.43 4.39
N ASN A 64 5.11 13.17 3.28
CA ASN A 64 5.28 14.61 3.24
C ASN A 64 3.98 15.40 3.43
N LEU A 65 2.81 14.73 3.42
CA LEU A 65 1.51 15.42 3.44
C LEU A 65 0.42 14.74 4.27
N ILE A 66 0.54 13.45 4.61
CA ILE A 66 -0.54 12.71 5.31
C ILE A 66 -0.95 13.32 6.64
N SER A 67 -0.01 13.94 7.37
CA SER A 67 -0.28 14.60 8.65
C SER A 67 -1.09 15.89 8.49
N ASN A 68 -1.22 16.43 7.27
CA ASN A 68 -1.97 17.65 6.96
C ASN A 68 -3.35 17.37 6.35
N ILE A 69 -3.70 16.10 6.11
CA ILE A 69 -5.02 15.71 5.62
C ILE A 69 -6.05 15.97 6.73
N ARG A 70 -7.07 16.78 6.43
CA ARG A 70 -8.14 17.13 7.38
C ARG A 70 -9.26 16.09 7.43
N THR A 71 -9.56 15.45 6.31
CA THR A 71 -10.58 14.40 6.25
C THR A 71 -10.10 13.19 7.03
N PRO A 72 -10.90 12.64 7.97
CA PRO A 72 -10.54 11.42 8.67
C PRO A 72 -10.15 10.31 7.69
N LEU A 73 -8.96 9.76 7.89
CA LEU A 73 -8.37 8.76 7.00
C LEU A 73 -8.04 7.49 7.78
N PHE A 74 -8.35 6.34 7.21
CA PHE A 74 -7.87 5.04 7.64
C PHE A 74 -6.78 4.57 6.68
N ILE A 75 -5.60 4.29 7.20
CA ILE A 75 -4.51 3.69 6.43
C ILE A 75 -4.50 2.19 6.70
N LEU A 76 -4.75 1.42 5.65
CA LEU A 76 -4.49 -0.02 5.59
C LEU A 76 -3.28 -0.24 4.70
N ASN A 77 -2.20 -0.78 5.24
CA ASN A 77 -1.03 -1.08 4.44
C ASN A 77 -0.29 -2.30 4.98
N ALA A 78 0.25 -3.13 4.10
CA ALA A 78 1.23 -4.12 4.50
C ALA A 78 2.56 -3.41 4.84
N ALA A 79 3.21 -3.77 5.94
CA ALA A 79 4.53 -3.26 6.27
C ALA A 79 5.59 -3.68 5.24
N TYR A 80 5.35 -4.80 4.57
CA TYR A 80 6.17 -5.34 3.48
C TYR A 80 5.34 -5.38 2.20
N ASP A 81 4.90 -4.19 1.74
CA ASP A 81 4.11 -4.09 0.51
C ASP A 81 4.85 -4.74 -0.66
N SER A 82 4.28 -5.83 -1.19
CA SER A 82 4.97 -6.65 -2.18
C SER A 82 5.19 -5.89 -3.49
N TRP A 83 4.29 -4.96 -3.84
CA TRP A 83 4.46 -4.15 -5.04
C TRP A 83 5.59 -3.15 -4.85
N GLN A 84 5.65 -2.47 -3.70
CA GLN A 84 6.74 -1.51 -3.44
C GLN A 84 8.10 -2.22 -3.42
N ILE A 85 8.16 -3.43 -2.84
CA ILE A 85 9.37 -4.26 -2.84
C ILE A 85 9.81 -4.58 -4.26
N GLN A 86 8.91 -5.03 -5.12
CA GLN A 86 9.26 -5.44 -6.48
C GLN A 86 9.51 -4.27 -7.45
N SER A 87 8.76 -3.18 -7.30
CA SER A 87 8.73 -2.08 -8.26
C SER A 87 9.69 -0.95 -7.90
N SER A 88 10.04 -0.80 -6.61
CA SER A 88 10.93 0.27 -6.17
C SER A 88 12.11 -0.13 -5.31
N ILE A 89 11.98 -1.12 -4.42
CA ILE A 89 13.07 -1.46 -3.50
C ILE A 89 14.08 -2.38 -4.18
N ALA A 90 13.60 -3.44 -4.83
CA ALA A 90 14.44 -4.43 -5.51
C ALA A 90 13.99 -4.68 -6.96
N PRO A 91 13.77 -3.65 -7.80
CA PRO A 91 13.49 -3.86 -9.21
C PRO A 91 14.71 -4.46 -9.92
N PRO A 92 14.53 -5.16 -11.06
CA PRO A 92 15.64 -5.72 -11.83
C PRO A 92 16.74 -4.69 -12.20
N SER A 93 16.37 -3.42 -12.40
CA SER A 93 17.33 -2.34 -12.69
C SER A 93 18.23 -1.98 -11.51
N ALA A 94 17.78 -2.20 -10.26
CA ALA A 94 18.57 -1.96 -9.05
C ALA A 94 19.28 -3.24 -8.55
N ASP A 95 18.94 -4.40 -9.11
CA ASP A 95 19.54 -5.70 -8.77
C ASP A 95 20.12 -6.40 -10.01
N PRO A 96 21.15 -5.81 -10.67
CA PRO A 96 21.68 -6.34 -11.93
C PRO A 96 22.30 -7.73 -11.81
N HIS A 97 22.73 -8.12 -10.60
CA HIS A 97 23.31 -9.44 -10.31
C HIS A 97 22.27 -10.46 -9.80
N GLY A 98 21.01 -10.06 -9.62
CA GLY A 98 19.92 -10.97 -9.25
C GLY A 98 19.95 -11.45 -7.80
N TYR A 99 20.65 -10.76 -6.89
CA TYR A 99 20.76 -11.16 -5.48
C TYR A 99 19.38 -11.15 -4.79
N TRP A 100 18.49 -10.24 -5.18
CA TRP A 100 17.16 -10.06 -4.63
C TRP A 100 16.06 -10.77 -5.42
N HIS A 101 16.38 -11.36 -6.57
CA HIS A 101 15.42 -11.99 -7.48
C HIS A 101 14.49 -12.99 -6.78
N GLU A 102 15.06 -13.96 -6.06
CA GLU A 102 14.28 -14.98 -5.36
C GLU A 102 13.50 -14.38 -4.19
N CYS A 103 14.11 -13.49 -3.40
CA CYS A 103 13.51 -12.86 -2.23
C CYS A 103 12.28 -12.00 -2.58
N ARG A 104 12.38 -11.16 -3.63
CA ARG A 104 11.26 -10.26 -4.01
C ARG A 104 10.07 -11.01 -4.64
N LEU A 105 10.30 -12.21 -5.17
CA LEU A 105 9.27 -13.10 -5.73
C LEU A 105 8.73 -14.08 -4.70
N ASN A 106 9.52 -14.41 -3.68
CA ASN A 106 9.13 -15.26 -2.58
C ASN A 106 9.87 -14.85 -1.31
N HIS A 107 9.14 -14.19 -0.40
CA HIS A 107 9.65 -13.70 0.88
C HIS A 107 10.32 -14.80 1.75
N ALA A 108 9.91 -16.07 1.61
CA ALA A 108 10.52 -17.19 2.30
C ALA A 108 11.93 -17.54 1.80
N LYS A 109 12.33 -17.01 0.62
CA LYS A 109 13.67 -17.16 0.04
C LYS A 109 14.60 -16.01 0.41
N CYS A 110 14.13 -15.03 1.17
CA CYS A 110 14.99 -13.94 1.63
C CYS A 110 16.04 -14.45 2.62
N SER A 111 17.28 -14.04 2.40
CA SER A 111 18.36 -14.26 3.36
C SER A 111 18.16 -13.40 4.61
N ALA A 112 18.90 -13.69 5.69
CA ALA A 112 18.86 -12.89 6.90
C ALA A 112 19.29 -11.42 6.69
N SER A 113 20.18 -11.13 5.74
CA SER A 113 20.55 -9.74 5.40
C SER A 113 19.43 -9.03 4.64
N GLN A 114 18.78 -9.70 3.68
CA GLN A 114 17.66 -9.15 2.93
C GLN A 114 16.47 -8.87 3.84
N MET A 115 16.15 -9.80 4.74
CA MET A 115 15.09 -9.59 5.71
C MET A 115 15.42 -8.42 6.64
N ARG A 116 16.67 -8.29 7.13
CA ARG A 116 17.08 -7.12 7.94
C ARG A 116 16.89 -5.80 7.20
N PHE A 117 17.19 -5.75 5.90
CA PHE A 117 16.95 -4.57 5.08
C PHE A 117 15.44 -4.24 5.00
N LEU A 118 14.59 -5.24 4.74
CA LEU A 118 13.13 -5.06 4.72
C LEU A 118 12.56 -4.66 6.08
N GLN A 119 13.18 -5.11 7.18
CA GLN A 119 12.84 -4.64 8.53
C GLN A 119 13.19 -3.15 8.73
N GLY A 120 14.31 -2.70 8.16
CA GLY A 120 14.66 -1.28 8.10
C GLY A 120 13.58 -0.46 7.37
N PHE A 121 13.16 -0.93 6.19
CA PHE A 121 12.07 -0.32 5.43
C PHE A 121 10.76 -0.22 6.23
N ARG A 122 10.38 -1.29 6.94
CA ARG A 122 9.22 -1.25 7.86
C ARG A 122 9.38 -0.16 8.93
N ILE A 123 10.56 -0.01 9.52
CA ILE A 123 10.81 1.02 10.55
C ILE A 123 10.65 2.43 9.95
N GLU A 124 11.15 2.66 8.73
CA GLU A 124 10.95 3.92 8.01
C GLU A 124 9.45 4.22 7.78
N MET A 125 8.67 3.22 7.35
CA MET A 125 7.22 3.35 7.19
C MET A 125 6.53 3.77 8.49
N LEU A 126 6.84 3.07 9.58
CA LEU A 126 6.25 3.36 10.89
C LEU A 126 6.65 4.75 11.39
N ASN A 127 7.87 5.20 11.12
CA ASN A 127 8.30 6.55 11.45
C ASN A 127 7.53 7.61 10.65
N ALA A 128 7.30 7.39 9.36
CA ALA A 128 6.59 8.32 8.48
C ALA A 128 5.15 8.59 8.92
N ILE A 129 4.49 7.61 9.55
CA ILE A 129 3.09 7.73 10.00
C ILE A 129 2.94 8.16 11.46
N LYS A 130 4.04 8.44 12.20
CA LYS A 130 3.96 8.84 13.62
C LYS A 130 3.07 10.06 13.83
N GLY A 131 3.28 11.13 13.05
CA GLY A 131 2.46 12.35 13.13
C GLY A 131 0.99 12.09 12.79
N PHE A 132 0.73 11.36 11.70
CA PHE A 132 -0.61 10.94 11.29
C PHE A 132 -1.35 10.17 12.40
N SER A 133 -0.63 9.28 13.08
CA SER A 133 -1.18 8.42 14.15
C SER A 133 -1.56 9.17 15.43
N GLN A 134 -1.21 10.45 15.57
CA GLN A 134 -1.58 11.23 16.77
C GLN A 134 -3.05 11.66 16.76
N SER A 135 -3.65 11.87 15.58
CA SER A 135 -5.07 12.23 15.47
C SER A 135 -5.96 11.11 15.98
N ARG A 136 -6.97 11.43 16.81
CA ARG A 136 -7.95 10.45 17.31
C ARG A 136 -8.97 10.03 16.24
N GLU A 137 -9.18 10.86 15.23
CA GLU A 137 -10.13 10.61 14.14
C GLU A 137 -9.55 9.67 13.06
N ASN A 138 -8.22 9.56 12.99
CA ASN A 138 -7.56 8.70 12.01
C ASN A 138 -7.49 7.26 12.49
N GLY A 139 -7.58 6.35 11.52
CA GLY A 139 -7.43 4.91 11.72
C GLY A 139 -6.16 4.36 11.08
N LEU A 140 -5.66 3.25 11.61
CA LEU A 140 -4.46 2.59 11.12
C LEU A 140 -4.56 1.07 11.32
N PHE A 141 -4.23 0.32 10.27
CA PHE A 141 -4.01 -1.13 10.32
C PHE A 141 -2.79 -1.48 9.47
N ILE A 142 -1.66 -1.76 10.13
CA ILE A 142 -0.40 -2.14 9.49
C ILE A 142 -0.07 -3.57 9.89
N ASN A 143 -0.26 -4.52 8.98
CA ASN A 143 0.12 -5.93 9.21
C ASN A 143 1.52 -6.22 8.69
N SER A 144 2.07 -7.36 9.10
CA SER A 144 3.39 -7.82 8.66
C SER A 144 3.34 -8.85 7.53
N CYS A 145 2.26 -8.82 6.75
CA CYS A 145 2.12 -9.66 5.57
C CYS A 145 2.98 -9.13 4.41
N PHE A 146 3.40 -10.03 3.53
CA PHE A 146 3.90 -9.68 2.20
C PHE A 146 2.74 -9.66 1.21
N ALA A 147 2.06 -8.52 1.06
CA ALA A 147 0.87 -8.40 0.20
C ALA A 147 0.79 -7.01 -0.42
N HIS A 148 -0.06 -6.84 -1.43
CA HIS A 148 -0.42 -5.56 -2.02
C HIS A 148 -1.92 -5.55 -2.31
N CYS A 149 -2.60 -4.49 -1.87
CA CYS A 149 -4.06 -4.41 -1.68
C CYS A 149 -4.63 -5.57 -0.83
N GLN A 150 -5.56 -5.26 0.08
CA GLN A 150 -6.12 -6.24 1.03
C GLN A 150 -7.64 -6.12 1.19
N THR A 151 -8.24 -5.07 0.64
CA THR A 151 -9.70 -4.85 0.59
C THR A 151 -10.38 -5.55 -0.58
N GLU A 152 -9.66 -5.75 -1.69
CA GLU A 152 -10.23 -6.24 -2.95
C GLU A 152 -10.57 -7.73 -2.93
N ARG A 153 -9.84 -8.52 -2.12
CA ARG A 153 -10.05 -9.96 -2.03
C ARG A 153 -10.69 -10.34 -0.71
N GLN A 154 -11.73 -11.17 -0.79
CA GLN A 154 -12.44 -11.62 0.40
C GLN A 154 -11.55 -12.44 1.34
N ASP A 155 -10.60 -13.20 0.80
CA ASP A 155 -9.66 -14.01 1.58
C ASP A 155 -8.76 -13.15 2.47
N THR A 156 -8.38 -11.94 2.04
CA THR A 156 -7.66 -10.98 2.89
C THR A 156 -8.55 -10.06 3.70
N TRP A 157 -9.75 -9.74 3.20
CA TRP A 157 -10.62 -8.73 3.79
C TRP A 157 -11.43 -9.23 4.99
N PHE A 158 -12.18 -10.34 4.82
CA PHE A 158 -13.17 -10.79 5.82
C PHE A 158 -13.56 -12.29 5.75
N ALA A 159 -12.77 -13.14 5.10
CA ALA A 159 -12.97 -14.59 5.18
C ALA A 159 -12.64 -15.13 6.58
N ALA A 160 -13.11 -16.34 6.90
CA ALA A 160 -12.87 -16.98 8.21
C ALA A 160 -11.38 -17.16 8.54
N ASN A 161 -10.52 -17.26 7.53
CA ASN A 161 -9.07 -17.37 7.66
C ASN A 161 -8.33 -16.11 7.16
N SER A 162 -8.99 -14.94 7.14
CA SER A 162 -8.34 -13.70 6.72
C SER A 162 -7.24 -13.27 7.68
N PRO A 163 -6.22 -12.54 7.21
CA PRO A 163 -5.20 -11.98 8.08
C PRO A 163 -5.79 -11.13 9.20
N GLU A 164 -5.25 -11.30 10.40
CA GLU A 164 -5.73 -10.65 11.61
C GLU A 164 -4.57 -10.26 12.52
N ILE A 165 -4.71 -9.11 13.20
CA ILE A 165 -3.79 -8.69 14.24
C ILE A 165 -4.57 -8.70 15.55
N ARG A 166 -4.09 -9.46 16.54
CA ARG A 166 -4.74 -9.60 17.86
C ARG A 166 -6.22 -10.00 17.72
N ASN A 167 -6.51 -11.02 16.91
CA ASN A 167 -7.84 -11.55 16.62
C ASN A 167 -8.80 -10.51 16.00
N LYS A 168 -8.27 -9.52 15.28
CA LYS A 168 -9.05 -8.51 14.58
C LYS A 168 -8.74 -8.53 13.09
N ALA A 169 -9.70 -9.02 12.31
CA ALA A 169 -9.67 -8.96 10.86
C ALA A 169 -9.74 -7.52 10.34
N ILE A 170 -9.24 -7.31 9.12
CA ILE A 170 -9.16 -5.99 8.48
C ILE A 170 -10.54 -5.34 8.37
N ALA A 171 -11.54 -6.06 7.82
CA ALA A 171 -12.89 -5.49 7.65
C ALA A 171 -13.54 -5.06 8.97
N THR A 172 -13.34 -5.84 10.04
CA THR A 172 -13.82 -5.49 11.38
C THR A 172 -13.13 -4.23 11.90
N ALA A 173 -11.81 -4.12 11.73
CA ALA A 173 -11.04 -2.94 12.11
C ALA A 173 -11.49 -1.68 11.37
N VAL A 174 -11.67 -1.76 10.04
CA VAL A 174 -12.16 -0.64 9.23
C VAL A 174 -13.60 -0.29 9.60
N GLY A 175 -14.48 -1.28 9.75
CA GLY A 175 -15.87 -1.06 10.12
C GLY A 175 -16.01 -0.39 11.49
N ASP A 176 -15.25 -0.83 12.49
CA ASP A 176 -15.31 -0.23 13.82
C ASP A 176 -14.86 1.23 13.83
N TRP A 177 -13.84 1.57 13.04
CA TRP A 177 -13.43 2.96 12.87
C TRP A 177 -14.45 3.78 12.05
N TYR A 178 -14.94 3.23 10.95
CA TYR A 178 -15.85 3.93 10.04
C TYR A 178 -17.16 4.31 10.74
N PHE A 179 -17.71 3.39 11.54
CA PHE A 179 -18.95 3.60 12.31
C PHE A 179 -18.72 4.17 13.72
N ASP A 180 -17.52 4.68 14.02
CA ASP A 180 -17.18 5.29 15.31
C ASP A 180 -17.42 4.38 16.53
N ARG A 181 -17.35 3.05 16.33
CA ARG A 181 -17.48 2.06 17.41
C ARG A 181 -16.22 1.96 18.26
N ALA A 182 -15.04 2.20 17.67
CA ALA A 182 -13.77 2.23 18.38
C ALA A 182 -12.71 3.05 17.64
N GLY A 183 -11.77 3.63 18.38
CA GLY A 183 -10.51 4.12 17.80
C GLY A 183 -9.61 2.95 17.43
N VAL A 184 -9.15 2.89 16.18
CA VAL A 184 -8.39 1.74 15.66
C VAL A 184 -7.02 2.18 15.18
N LYS A 185 -5.98 1.80 15.93
CA LYS A 185 -4.57 1.99 15.56
C LYS A 185 -3.80 0.72 15.88
N ILE A 186 -3.72 -0.16 14.90
CA ILE A 186 -3.18 -1.50 15.05
C ILE A 186 -1.94 -1.62 14.16
N ILE A 187 -0.81 -1.91 14.78
CA ILE A 187 0.46 -2.17 14.10
C ILE A 187 0.94 -3.52 14.61
N ASP A 188 1.24 -4.39 13.67
CA ASP A 188 1.68 -5.74 13.95
C ASP A 188 3.17 -5.81 14.35
N CYS A 189 3.60 -6.94 14.90
CA CYS A 189 5.02 -7.22 15.17
C CYS A 189 5.80 -7.45 13.86
N PRO A 190 7.13 -7.30 13.82
CA PRO A 190 7.92 -7.63 12.64
C PRO A 190 7.71 -9.07 12.12
N TYR A 191 7.69 -9.27 10.80
CA TYR A 191 7.70 -10.62 10.18
C TYR A 191 8.84 -11.48 10.77
N PRO A 192 8.65 -12.78 11.05
CA PRO A 192 7.54 -13.66 10.64
C PRO A 192 6.51 -13.94 11.74
N CYS A 193 6.15 -12.97 12.57
CA CYS A 193 5.32 -13.25 13.75
C CYS A 193 3.86 -13.60 13.42
N ASP A 194 3.27 -12.98 12.38
CA ASP A 194 1.86 -13.18 12.02
C ASP A 194 1.70 -14.38 11.09
N LYS A 195 1.05 -15.41 11.62
CA LYS A 195 0.78 -16.68 10.94
C LYS A 195 -0.53 -16.68 10.15
N SER A 196 -1.35 -15.65 10.29
CA SER A 196 -2.60 -15.49 9.55
C SER A 196 -2.39 -14.93 8.14
N CYS A 197 -1.23 -14.33 7.88
CA CYS A 197 -0.86 -13.78 6.59
C CYS A 197 -0.86 -14.82 5.46
N HIS A 198 -1.55 -14.51 4.37
CA HIS A 198 -1.52 -15.34 3.15
C HIS A 198 -0.26 -15.10 2.30
N ASN A 199 0.42 -13.97 2.50
CA ASN A 199 1.61 -13.56 1.76
C ASN A 199 1.46 -13.63 0.23
N LEU A 200 0.70 -12.68 -0.32
CA LEU A 200 0.37 -12.56 -1.73
C LEU A 200 1.48 -11.88 -2.55
N VAL A 201 2.66 -12.48 -2.60
CA VAL A 201 3.74 -12.00 -3.47
C VAL A 201 3.43 -12.39 -4.91
N GLN A 202 2.94 -11.44 -5.71
CA GLN A 202 2.69 -11.71 -7.12
C GLN A 202 4.03 -11.90 -7.85
N GLY A 203 4.34 -13.13 -8.24
CA GLY A 203 5.36 -13.37 -9.25
C GLY A 203 4.83 -12.94 -10.60
N LEU A 204 4.97 -11.66 -10.95
CA LEU A 204 4.47 -11.13 -12.22
C LEU A 204 5.26 -11.73 -13.41
N ARG A 205 4.91 -12.96 -13.80
CA ARG A 205 5.09 -13.44 -15.18
C ARG A 205 3.85 -13.04 -15.97
N LEU A 206 3.69 -11.74 -16.22
CA LEU A 206 3.08 -11.37 -17.48
C LEU A 206 4.10 -11.69 -18.57
N LYS A 207 4.06 -12.91 -19.10
CA LYS A 207 4.65 -13.16 -20.42
C LYS A 207 3.84 -12.35 -21.41
N VAL A 208 4.32 -11.16 -21.76
CA VAL A 208 3.89 -10.50 -23.00
C VAL A 208 4.43 -11.38 -24.14
N ARG A 209 3.64 -12.37 -24.55
CA ARG A 209 3.86 -13.07 -25.81
C ARG A 209 3.16 -12.24 -26.88
N ASP A 210 4.00 -11.59 -27.68
CA ASP A 210 3.65 -10.92 -28.93
C ASP A 210 3.00 -9.53 -28.75
N SER A 211 3.69 -8.52 -29.27
CA SER A 211 3.33 -7.10 -29.29
C SER A 211 2.20 -6.82 -30.29
N ARG A 212 1.05 -7.48 -30.12
CA ARG A 212 -0.17 -7.23 -30.91
C ARG A 212 -1.40 -7.19 -30.02
N PHE A 213 -1.84 -5.98 -29.68
CA PHE A 213 -3.19 -5.75 -29.19
C PHE A 213 -4.20 -6.10 -30.30
N ARG A 214 -4.87 -7.24 -30.18
CA ARG A 214 -6.16 -7.51 -30.83
C ARG A 214 -7.21 -7.74 -29.77
N VAL A 215 -8.12 -6.79 -29.61
CA VAL A 215 -9.37 -7.00 -28.90
C VAL A 215 -10.26 -7.84 -29.83
N ARG A 216 -10.38 -9.14 -29.55
CA ARG A 216 -11.51 -9.96 -30.03
C ARG A 216 -12.10 -10.72 -28.86
N GLY A 217 -13.41 -10.59 -28.74
CA GLY A 217 -14.18 -10.76 -27.53
C GLY A 217 -14.05 -12.11 -26.84
N TYR A 218 -13.96 -12.05 -25.51
CA TYR A 218 -14.46 -13.09 -24.62
C TYR A 218 -15.28 -12.41 -23.51
N LYS A 219 -16.50 -12.91 -23.38
CA LYS A 219 -17.51 -12.48 -22.39
C LYS A 219 -16.94 -12.66 -20.97
N PHE A 220 -16.93 -11.59 -20.18
CA PHE A 220 -16.97 -11.72 -18.73
C PHE A 220 -18.40 -12.15 -18.36
N GLY A 221 -18.55 -13.40 -17.93
CA GLY A 221 -19.78 -13.85 -17.29
C GLY A 221 -19.85 -13.27 -15.89
N PHE A 222 -20.59 -12.17 -15.72
CA PHE A 222 -21.17 -11.83 -14.44
C PHE A 222 -22.28 -12.86 -14.18
N LYS A 223 -22.11 -13.72 -13.18
CA LYS A 223 -23.24 -14.46 -12.62
C LYS A 223 -24.03 -13.49 -11.76
N ASP A 224 -25.29 -13.34 -12.12
CA ASP A 224 -26.29 -12.48 -11.50
C ASP A 224 -26.36 -12.66 -9.98
N SER A 225 -26.20 -11.55 -9.25
CA SER A 225 -27.01 -11.29 -8.07
C SER A 225 -27.16 -9.79 -7.91
N TRP A 226 -28.36 -9.33 -8.22
CA TRP A 226 -28.82 -7.96 -8.13
C TRP A 226 -28.81 -7.47 -6.68
N LEU A 227 -28.33 -6.23 -6.47
CA LEU A 227 -28.78 -5.38 -5.36
C LEU A 227 -29.09 -4.01 -5.94
N ARG A 228 -30.39 -3.76 -6.16
CA ARG A 228 -30.94 -2.40 -6.30
C ARG A 228 -30.95 -1.79 -4.91
N VAL A 229 -30.37 -0.60 -4.78
CA VAL A 229 -30.68 0.30 -3.69
C VAL A 229 -31.71 1.28 -4.23
N SER A 230 -32.94 1.17 -3.75
CA SER A 230 -33.93 2.24 -3.76
C SER A 230 -33.56 3.29 -2.72
#